data_AF-A0A8T4T9B1-F1
#
_entry.id   AF-A0A8T4T9B1-F1
#
_cell.length_a   1.000
_cell.length_b   1.000
_cell.length_c   1.000
_cell.angle_alpha   90.00
_cell.angle_beta   90.00
_cell.angle_gamma   90.00
#
_symmetry.space_group_name_H-M   'P 1'
#
loop_
_entity.id
_entity.type
_entity.pdbx_description
1 polymer ?
#
loop_
_entity_poly.entity_id
_entity_poly.type
_entity_poly.pdbx_seq_one_letter_code
_entity_poly.pdbx_strand_id
1 'polypeptide(L)'
;MAKIKTNIKEKKVNLEADHIAVARAQNLPISLKKSVEICDFLRYKELKKAQRILNDVMNKKIAIPFKRYNMDTGHKPGMAAGRYPGKASFEILKLLNSAEANAENKGLDTEKLVISKLIANKGNKMFHPGRHRGIKMKRTHIEIILEESQINKELNKK
;
A
#
# COMPACT_ATOMS: atom_id res chain seq x y z
N MET A 1 12.05 35.37 38.29
CA MET A 1 12.42 34.70 37.03
C MET A 1 11.48 33.52 36.82
N ALA A 2 10.50 33.67 35.93
CA ALA A 2 9.42 32.71 35.74
C ALA A 2 9.94 31.45 35.01
N LYS A 3 9.75 30.28 35.63
CA LYS A 3 9.95 28.98 34.98
C LYS A 3 8.89 28.84 33.89
N ILE A 4 9.28 29.09 32.65
CA ILE A 4 8.47 28.83 31.45
C ILE A 4 8.18 27.33 31.44
N LYS A 5 6.92 26.96 31.70
CA LYS A 5 6.42 25.59 31.53
C LYS A 5 6.56 25.22 30.06
N THR A 6 7.60 24.47 29.70
CA THR A 6 7.76 23.85 28.39
C THR A 6 6.77 22.70 28.25
N ASN A 7 5.54 23.03 27.89
CA ASN A 7 4.46 22.11 27.52
C ASN A 7 4.64 21.61 26.07
N ILE A 8 5.82 21.05 25.75
CA ILE A 8 6.19 20.63 24.38
C ILE A 8 6.21 19.09 24.25
N LYS A 9 6.12 18.34 25.36
CA LYS A 9 6.26 16.87 25.37
C LYS A 9 4.96 16.06 25.28
N GLU A 10 3.80 16.70 25.15
CA GLU A 10 2.48 16.02 25.11
C GLU A 10 1.70 16.21 23.79
N LYS A 11 2.35 16.65 22.70
CA LYS A 11 1.81 16.46 21.34
C LYS A 11 2.30 15.13 20.74
N LYS A 12 2.13 14.03 21.48
CA LYS A 12 2.25 12.68 20.93
C LYS A 12 0.94 12.33 20.23
N VAL A 13 0.91 12.59 18.92
CA VAL A 13 0.15 11.88 17.87
C VAL A 13 -1.22 11.35 18.32
N ASN A 14 -2.15 12.25 18.62
CA ASN A 14 -3.59 11.99 18.65
C ASN A 14 -4.28 12.94 17.65
N LEU A 15 -3.78 12.98 16.41
CA LEU A 15 -4.53 13.53 15.27
C LEU A 15 -5.33 12.37 14.65
N GLU A 16 -6.51 12.17 15.25
CA GLU A 16 -7.80 11.96 14.60
C GLU A 16 -8.01 10.67 13.77
N ALA A 17 -8.53 9.63 14.43
CA ALA A 17 -9.14 8.46 13.78
C ALA A 17 -10.30 8.82 12.82
N ASP A 18 -10.80 10.05 12.91
CA ASP A 18 -11.92 10.58 12.14
C ASP A 18 -11.52 10.88 10.68
N HIS A 19 -10.29 11.36 10.44
CA HIS A 19 -9.81 11.74 9.09
C HIS A 19 -9.00 10.64 8.38
N ILE A 20 -9.07 9.41 8.89
CA ILE A 20 -8.29 8.28 8.39
C ILE A 20 -9.23 7.15 7.96
N ALA A 21 -9.07 6.65 6.73
CA ALA A 21 -9.74 5.43 6.30
C ALA A 21 -8.76 4.26 6.27
N VAL A 22 -9.15 3.14 6.89
CA VAL A 22 -8.32 1.93 6.98
C VAL A 22 -8.98 0.78 6.25
N ALA A 23 -8.18 0.03 5.50
CA ALA A 23 -8.61 -1.25 4.93
C ALA A 23 -7.51 -2.31 5.12
N ARG A 24 -7.92 -3.53 5.47
CA ARG A 24 -7.01 -4.66 5.70
C ARG A 24 -7.51 -5.88 4.97
N ALA A 25 -6.63 -6.52 4.22
CA ALA A 25 -6.88 -7.82 3.62
C ALA A 25 -5.96 -8.87 4.24
N GLN A 26 -6.52 -10.01 4.62
CA GLN A 26 -5.76 -11.10 5.22
C GLN A 26 -5.68 -12.32 4.31
N ASN A 27 -4.55 -13.04 4.37
CA ASN A 27 -4.33 -14.31 3.69
C ASN A 27 -4.63 -14.30 2.18
N LEU A 28 -4.33 -13.19 1.50
CA LEU A 28 -4.50 -13.07 0.05
C LEU A 28 -3.59 -14.06 -0.69
N PRO A 29 -4.06 -14.76 -1.74
CA PRO A 29 -3.30 -15.77 -2.49
C PRO A 29 -2.31 -15.15 -3.50
N ILE A 30 -1.51 -14.20 -3.03
CA ILE A 30 -0.53 -13.45 -3.83
C ILE A 30 0.88 -13.56 -3.24
N SER A 31 1.87 -13.12 -4.02
CA SER A 31 3.27 -13.24 -3.66
C SER A 31 3.77 -12.02 -2.89
N LEU A 32 4.26 -12.23 -1.66
CA LEU A 32 4.83 -11.17 -0.82
C LEU A 32 5.83 -10.28 -1.57
N LYS A 33 6.78 -10.90 -2.27
CA LYS A 33 7.81 -10.16 -3.01
C LYS A 33 7.23 -9.15 -4.01
N LYS A 34 6.19 -9.56 -4.74
CA LYS A 34 5.54 -8.70 -5.74
C LYS A 34 4.71 -7.62 -5.06
N SER A 35 3.96 -8.00 -4.02
CA SER A 35 3.14 -7.06 -3.24
C SER A 35 3.98 -5.96 -2.59
N VAL A 36 5.16 -6.28 -2.04
CA VAL A 36 6.05 -5.28 -1.42
C VAL A 36 6.48 -4.22 -2.43
N GLU A 37 6.88 -4.60 -3.64
CA GLU A 37 7.31 -3.65 -4.68
C GLU A 37 6.13 -2.79 -5.18
N ILE A 38 4.94 -3.38 -5.33
CA ILE A 38 3.71 -2.63 -5.66
C ILE A 38 3.39 -1.63 -4.55
N CYS A 39 3.44 -2.05 -3.30
CA CYS A 39 3.14 -1.20 -2.16
C CYS A 39 4.13 -0.04 -2.02
N ASP A 40 5.42 -0.27 -2.27
CA ASP A 40 6.44 0.79 -2.30
C ASP A 40 6.17 1.77 -3.43
N PHE A 41 5.85 1.25 -4.62
CA PHE A 41 5.59 2.08 -5.79
C PHE A 41 4.36 2.97 -5.66
N LEU A 42 3.31 2.51 -4.96
CA LEU A 42 2.05 3.25 -4.82
C LEU A 42 1.99 4.18 -3.60
N ARG A 43 2.91 4.04 -2.64
CA ARG A 43 2.92 4.85 -1.43
C ARG A 43 3.02 6.34 -1.77
N TYR A 44 2.31 7.18 -1.01
CA TYR A 44 2.26 8.63 -1.17
C TYR A 44 1.66 9.13 -2.49
N LYS A 45 0.95 8.29 -3.22
CA LYS A 45 0.17 8.71 -4.39
C LYS A 45 -1.28 8.99 -4.00
N GLU A 46 -1.91 9.85 -4.80
CA GLU A 46 -3.36 10.03 -4.80
C GLU A 46 -4.07 8.72 -5.14
N LEU A 47 -5.22 8.49 -4.49
CA LEU A 47 -6.00 7.25 -4.64
C LEU A 47 -6.38 6.97 -6.09
N LYS A 48 -6.99 7.95 -6.77
CA LYS A 48 -7.42 7.85 -8.19
C LYS A 48 -6.23 7.53 -9.11
N LYS A 49 -5.06 8.13 -8.85
CA LYS A 49 -3.84 7.85 -9.62
C LYS A 49 -3.33 6.43 -9.38
N ALA A 50 -3.37 5.95 -8.14
CA ALA A 50 -2.96 4.58 -7.80
C ALA A 50 -3.86 3.52 -8.49
N GLN A 51 -5.18 3.72 -8.51
CA GLN A 51 -6.11 2.84 -9.22
C GLN A 51 -5.81 2.77 -10.73
N ARG A 52 -5.58 3.93 -11.37
CA ARG A 52 -5.20 4.00 -12.79
C ARG A 52 -3.91 3.23 -13.08
N ILE A 53 -2.88 3.45 -12.27
CA ILE A 53 -1.59 2.75 -12.38
C ILE A 53 -1.80 1.23 -12.30
N LEU A 54 -2.61 0.74 -11.35
CA LEU A 54 -2.84 -0.70 -11.20
C LEU A 54 -3.55 -1.31 -12.42
N ASN A 55 -4.53 -0.61 -12.99
CA ASN A 55 -5.18 -1.03 -14.23
C ASN A 55 -4.19 -1.07 -15.41
N ASP A 56 -3.32 -0.06 -15.52
CA ASP A 56 -2.28 -0.03 -16.56
C ASP A 56 -1.24 -1.14 -16.40
N VAL A 57 -0.90 -1.51 -15.16
CA VAL A 57 -0.01 -2.65 -14.87
C VAL A 57 -0.67 -3.97 -15.29
N MET A 58 -1.98 -4.13 -15.06
CA MET A 58 -2.73 -5.31 -15.53
C MET A 58 -2.74 -5.38 -17.06
N ASN A 59 -2.89 -4.24 -17.73
CA ASN A 59 -2.81 -4.10 -19.18
C ASN A 59 -1.37 -4.11 -19.73
N LYS A 60 -0.37 -4.33 -18.88
CA LYS A 60 1.07 -4.36 -19.22
C LYS A 60 1.59 -3.06 -19.87
N LYS A 61 0.92 -1.93 -19.65
CA LYS A 61 1.36 -0.62 -20.14
C LYS A 61 2.46 -0.03 -19.25
N ILE A 62 2.27 -0.10 -17.94
CA ILE A 62 3.22 0.44 -16.94
C ILE A 62 3.91 -0.72 -16.22
N ALA A 63 5.25 -0.72 -16.23
CA ALA A 63 6.04 -1.68 -15.48
C ALA A 63 6.24 -1.19 -14.04
N ILE A 64 6.19 -2.10 -13.08
CA ILE A 64 6.53 -1.79 -11.69
C ILE A 64 8.02 -2.03 -11.49
N PRO A 65 8.78 -1.05 -10.96
CA PRO A 65 10.19 -1.22 -10.65
C PRO A 65 10.34 -2.20 -9.49
N PHE A 66 11.21 -3.19 -9.64
CA PHE A 66 11.58 -4.11 -8.57
C PHE A 66 12.91 -3.63 -7.99
N LYS A 67 12.89 -3.10 -6.77
CA LYS A 67 14.08 -2.56 -6.10
C LYS A 67 14.74 -3.61 -5.20
N ARG A 68 13.96 -4.27 -4.34
CA ARG A 68 14.47 -5.24 -3.35
C ARG A 68 14.59 -6.65 -3.93
N TYR A 69 13.60 -7.07 -4.72
CA TYR A 69 13.53 -8.43 -5.27
C TYR A 69 13.86 -8.46 -6.77
N ASN A 70 15.01 -7.92 -7.14
CA ASN A 70 15.41 -7.65 -8.52
C ASN A 70 16.31 -8.71 -9.16
N MET A 71 16.79 -9.71 -8.42
CA MET A 71 17.63 -10.79 -8.98
C MET A 71 16.95 -11.47 -10.16
N ASP A 72 17.71 -11.68 -11.24
CA ASP A 72 17.26 -12.36 -12.46
C ASP A 72 15.93 -11.80 -13.01
N THR A 73 15.85 -10.47 -13.09
CA THR A 73 14.69 -9.76 -13.63
C THR A 73 15.08 -9.06 -14.91
N GLY A 74 14.31 -9.30 -15.97
CA GLY A 74 14.54 -8.67 -17.26
C GLY A 74 14.37 -7.15 -17.24
N HIS A 75 15.15 -6.49 -18.10
CA HIS A 75 15.11 -5.04 -18.28
C HIS A 75 13.80 -4.57 -18.90
N LYS A 76 13.39 -3.35 -18.56
CA LYS A 76 12.20 -2.69 -19.10
C LYS A 76 12.52 -1.26 -19.55
N PRO A 77 11.74 -0.69 -20.47
CA PRO A 77 11.94 0.69 -20.90
C PRO A 77 11.98 1.63 -19.70
N GLY A 78 13.06 2.41 -19.56
CA GLY A 78 13.27 3.34 -18.45
C GLY A 78 13.66 2.72 -17.11
N MET A 79 13.90 1.39 -17.02
CA MET A 79 14.35 0.77 -15.76
C MET A 79 15.10 -0.56 -15.95
N ALA A 80 16.12 -0.80 -15.12
CA ALA A 80 16.90 -2.04 -15.15
C ALA A 80 16.08 -3.27 -14.70
N ALA A 81 15.29 -3.19 -13.63
CA ALA A 81 14.50 -4.35 -13.18
C ALA A 81 13.02 -3.97 -13.07
N GLY A 82 12.19 -4.51 -13.97
CA GLY A 82 10.75 -4.22 -13.99
C GLY A 82 9.91 -5.45 -14.31
N ARG A 83 8.73 -5.56 -13.68
CA ARG A 83 7.75 -6.62 -13.97
C ARG A 83 6.32 -6.08 -14.00
N TYR A 84 5.40 -6.88 -14.55
CA TYR A 84 3.96 -6.60 -14.59
C TYR A 84 3.19 -7.60 -13.70
N PRO A 85 3.07 -7.35 -12.38
CA PRO A 85 2.47 -8.31 -11.45
C PRO A 85 0.92 -8.29 -11.45
N GLY A 86 0.29 -8.67 -12.57
CA GLY A 86 -1.18 -8.56 -12.76
C GLY A 86 -2.05 -9.13 -11.64
N LYS A 87 -1.79 -10.36 -11.15
CA LYS A 87 -2.58 -10.97 -10.06
C LYS A 87 -2.52 -10.16 -8.75
N ALA A 88 -1.33 -9.66 -8.39
CA ALA A 88 -1.19 -8.89 -7.16
C ALA A 88 -1.79 -7.49 -7.31
N SER A 89 -1.68 -6.89 -8.50
CA SER A 89 -2.32 -5.62 -8.82
C SER A 89 -3.84 -5.69 -8.71
N PHE A 90 -4.45 -6.77 -9.20
CA PHE A 90 -5.90 -6.99 -9.09
C PHE A 90 -6.40 -7.02 -7.64
N GLU A 91 -5.74 -7.80 -6.77
CA GLU A 91 -6.14 -7.90 -5.36
C GLU A 91 -5.93 -6.58 -4.60
N ILE A 92 -4.85 -5.84 -4.91
CA ILE A 92 -4.58 -4.54 -4.30
C ILE A 92 -5.60 -3.50 -4.78
N LEU A 93 -6.00 -3.53 -6.06
CA LEU A 93 -7.04 -2.65 -6.60
C LEU A 93 -8.37 -2.87 -5.87
N LYS A 94 -8.76 -4.13 -5.67
CA LYS A 94 -9.97 -4.48 -4.89
C LYS A 94 -9.91 -3.92 -3.47
N LEU A 95 -8.74 -3.97 -2.83
CA LEU A 95 -8.54 -3.42 -1.49
C LEU A 95 -8.59 -1.88 -1.47
N LEU A 96 -8.06 -1.20 -2.49
CA LEU A 96 -8.16 0.26 -2.62
C LEU A 96 -9.61 0.71 -2.78
N ASN A 97 -10.41 0.02 -3.60
CA ASN A 97 -11.84 0.33 -3.76
C ASN A 97 -12.61 0.10 -2.44
N SER A 98 -12.23 -0.92 -1.66
CA SER A 98 -12.78 -1.11 -0.32
C SER A 98 -12.36 -0.01 0.65
N ALA A 99 -11.14 0.52 0.53
CA ALA A 99 -10.66 1.64 1.33
C ALA A 99 -11.38 2.95 0.96
N GLU A 100 -11.68 3.15 -0.32
CA GLU A 100 -12.48 4.26 -0.85
C GLU A 100 -13.89 4.24 -0.26
N ALA A 101 -14.58 3.09 -0.32
CA ALA A 101 -15.90 2.93 0.29
C ALA A 101 -15.88 3.18 1.81
N ASN A 102 -14.82 2.78 2.50
CA ASN A 102 -14.66 3.09 3.93
C ASN A 102 -14.45 4.59 4.19
N ALA A 103 -13.80 5.31 3.27
CA ALA A 103 -13.60 6.75 3.36
C ALA A 103 -14.91 7.51 3.10
N GLU A 104 -15.68 7.07 2.10
CA GLU A 104 -17.03 7.60 1.81
C GLU A 104 -17.96 7.43 3.01
N ASN A 105 -17.96 6.25 3.64
CA ASN A 105 -18.77 5.98 4.83
C ASN A 105 -18.38 6.87 6.02
N LYS A 106 -17.14 7.38 6.05
CA LYS A 106 -16.65 8.34 7.06
C LYS A 106 -16.90 9.79 6.66
N GLY A 107 -17.43 10.06 5.47
CA GLY A 107 -17.67 11.41 4.96
C GLY A 107 -16.41 12.14 4.49
N LEU A 108 -15.33 11.41 4.18
CA LEU A 108 -14.09 12.00 3.66
C LEU A 108 -14.22 12.34 2.17
N ASP A 109 -13.50 13.37 1.73
CA ASP A 109 -13.50 13.76 0.31
C ASP A 109 -12.65 12.80 -0.52
N THR A 110 -13.31 11.93 -1.30
CA THR A 110 -12.67 10.89 -2.13
C THR A 110 -11.69 11.45 -3.16
N GLU A 111 -11.85 12.70 -3.58
CA GLU A 111 -10.97 13.32 -4.56
C GLU A 111 -9.61 13.71 -3.97
N LYS A 112 -9.57 13.97 -2.67
CA LYS A 112 -8.38 14.46 -1.96
C LYS A 112 -7.68 13.39 -1.12
N LEU A 113 -8.04 12.11 -1.31
CA LEU A 113 -7.42 11.00 -0.59
C LEU A 113 -6.03 10.65 -1.12
N VAL A 114 -5.09 10.51 -0.19
CA VAL A 114 -3.70 10.09 -0.45
C VAL A 114 -3.40 8.83 0.34
N ILE A 115 -2.63 7.92 -0.27
CA ILE A 115 -2.15 6.71 0.39
C ILE A 115 -1.00 7.09 1.34
N SER A 116 -1.29 7.19 2.63
CA SER A 116 -0.30 7.45 3.68
C SER A 116 0.55 6.20 3.94
N LYS A 117 -0.12 5.08 4.21
CA LYS A 117 0.53 3.81 4.52
C LYS A 117 0.01 2.71 3.62
N LEU A 118 0.92 1.99 3.00
CA LEU A 118 0.63 0.79 2.24
C LEU A 118 1.71 -0.25 2.49
N ILE A 119 1.34 -1.33 3.18
CA ILE A 119 2.28 -2.35 3.65
C ILE A 119 1.78 -3.74 3.28
N ALA A 120 2.70 -4.56 2.77
CA ALA A 120 2.49 -5.99 2.56
C ALA A 120 3.31 -6.81 3.55
N ASN A 121 2.64 -7.62 4.36
CA ASN A 121 3.22 -8.51 5.34
C ASN A 121 3.06 -9.98 4.93
N LYS A 122 3.97 -10.83 5.40
CA LYS A 122 3.91 -12.28 5.16
C LYS A 122 2.70 -12.87 5.86
N GLY A 123 1.88 -13.63 5.12
CA GLY A 123 0.75 -14.34 5.70
C GLY A 123 1.04 -15.79 6.06
N ASN A 124 0.06 -16.42 6.69
CA ASN A 124 0.14 -17.82 7.11
C ASN A 124 0.23 -18.73 5.88
N LYS A 125 1.26 -19.55 5.81
CA LYS A 125 1.53 -20.42 4.66
C LYS A 125 1.12 -21.85 4.95
N MET A 126 0.08 -22.31 4.27
CA MET A 126 -0.32 -23.72 4.26
C MET A 126 0.54 -24.51 3.25
N PHE A 127 0.73 -25.80 3.48
CA PHE A 127 1.32 -26.71 2.49
C PHE A 127 0.33 -26.95 1.35
N HIS A 128 0.83 -27.16 0.13
CA HIS A 128 -0.05 -27.62 -0.95
C HIS A 128 -0.52 -29.05 -0.65
N PRO A 129 -1.81 -29.35 -0.82
CA PRO A 129 -2.30 -30.72 -0.72
C PRO A 129 -1.67 -31.58 -1.83
N GLY A 130 -1.39 -32.85 -1.54
CA GLY A 130 -0.75 -33.79 -2.47
C GLY A 130 0.67 -34.15 -2.05
N ARG A 131 1.56 -34.36 -3.03
CA ARG A 131 2.90 -34.92 -2.80
C ARG A 131 3.72 -34.06 -1.81
N HIS A 132 4.24 -34.68 -0.76
CA HIS A 132 5.09 -34.05 0.27
C HIS A 132 6.46 -33.61 -0.28
N ARG A 133 6.49 -32.55 -1.08
CA ARG A 133 7.71 -31.89 -1.59
C ARG A 133 8.07 -30.61 -0.83
N GLY A 134 7.41 -30.34 0.30
CA GLY A 134 7.66 -29.14 1.12
C GLY A 134 7.19 -27.81 0.50
N ILE A 135 6.39 -27.84 -0.58
CA ILE A 135 5.94 -26.63 -1.27
C ILE A 135 4.84 -25.93 -0.47
N LYS A 136 5.12 -24.72 0.00
CA LYS A 136 4.17 -23.88 0.74
C LYS A 136 3.44 -22.89 -0.17
N MET A 137 2.15 -22.71 0.05
CA MET A 137 1.34 -21.69 -0.59
C MET A 137 1.84 -20.28 -0.26
N LYS A 138 1.67 -19.36 -1.20
CA LYS A 138 1.99 -17.95 -1.00
C LYS A 138 0.75 -17.24 -0.46
N ARG A 139 0.90 -16.59 0.70
CA ARG A 139 -0.14 -15.82 1.36
C ARG A 139 0.45 -14.51 1.89
N THR A 140 -0.32 -13.43 1.80
CA THR A 140 0.09 -12.11 2.26
C THR A 140 -1.06 -11.37 2.94
N HIS A 141 -0.72 -10.59 3.96
CA HIS A 141 -1.60 -9.58 4.52
C HIS A 141 -1.26 -8.22 3.91
N ILE A 142 -2.25 -7.40 3.61
CA ILE A 142 -2.04 -6.02 3.15
C ILE A 142 -2.82 -5.09 4.06
N GLU A 143 -2.19 -3.99 4.46
CA GLU A 143 -2.80 -2.89 5.20
C GLU A 143 -2.67 -1.60 4.39
N ILE A 144 -3.78 -0.88 4.27
CA ILE A 144 -3.87 0.43 3.63
C ILE A 144 -4.42 1.42 4.65
N ILE A 145 -3.80 2.59 4.70
CA ILE A 145 -4.29 3.77 5.41
C ILE A 145 -4.34 4.92 4.40
N LEU A 146 -5.52 5.50 4.27
CA LEU A 146 -5.78 6.70 3.49
C LEU A 146 -5.95 7.89 4.43
N GLU A 147 -5.43 9.03 4.01
CA GLU A 147 -5.52 10.32 4.70
C GLU A 147 -5.89 11.41 3.70
N GLU A 148 -6.53 12.46 4.17
CA GLU A 148 -6.79 13.64 3.34
C GLU A 148 -5.51 14.44 3.08
N SER A 149 -5.34 14.90 1.84
CA SER A 149 -4.13 15.58 1.35
C SER A 149 -3.71 16.83 2.15
N GLN A 150 -4.69 17.53 2.75
CA GLN A 150 -4.43 18.78 3.49
C GLN A 150 -3.53 18.56 4.71
N ILE A 151 -3.77 17.47 5.45
CA ILE A 151 -3.02 17.09 6.65
C ILE A 151 -1.55 16.77 6.30
N ASN A 152 -1.33 16.07 5.18
CA ASN A 152 0.01 15.68 4.74
C ASN A 152 0.90 16.87 4.35
N LYS A 153 0.34 17.96 3.82
CA LYS A 153 1.11 19.18 3.50
C LYS A 153 1.55 19.94 4.75
N GLU A 154 0.76 19.92 5.81
CA GLU A 154 1.07 20.60 7.07
C GLU A 154 2.14 19.85 7.87
N LEU A 155 2.13 18.52 7.84
CA LEU A 155 3.13 17.69 8.53
C LEU A 155 4.53 17.78 7.92
N ASN A 156 4.64 18.00 6.61
CA ASN A 156 5.91 18.09 5.88
C ASN A 156 6.52 19.52 5.83
N LYS A 157 5.87 20.52 6.44
CA LYS A 157 6.37 21.91 6.55
C LYS A 157 7.27 22.16 7.77
N LYS A 158 7.69 21.10 8.47
CA LYS A 158 8.67 21.14 9.57
C LYS A 158 9.98 20.50 9.12
#